data_AF-A0A1I2E318-F1
#
_entry.id   AF-A0A1I2E318-F1
#
_cell.length_a   1.000
_cell.length_b   1.000
_cell.length_c   1.000
_cell.angle_alpha   90.00
_cell.angle_beta   90.00
_cell.angle_gamma   90.00
#
_symmetry.space_group_name_H-M   'P 1'
#
loop_
_entity.id
_entity.type
_entity.pdbx_description
1 polymer ?
#
loop_
_entity_poly.entity_id
_entity_poly.type
_entity_poly.pdbx_seq_one_letter_code
_entity_poly.pdbx_strand_id
1 'polypeptide(L)'
;MNSATTTSVKTVCPYCGVGCGMALDVQGGKVVKVSGIKTHPTNFGRLREQGALLWAWLQEGAHFYVCGDAGRMARDVDAALRQIVQEHGAMTADAATDYLACMSRDRRYARDVY
;
A
#
# COMPACT_ATOMS: atom_id res chain seq x y z
N MET A 1 -17.50 4.30 -32.96
CA MET A 1 -16.81 3.79 -31.75
C MET A 1 -17.26 4.65 -30.57
N ASN A 2 -18.29 4.22 -29.83
CA ASN A 2 -18.81 4.99 -28.69
C ASN A 2 -17.91 4.78 -27.47
N SER A 3 -17.07 5.77 -27.18
CA SER A 3 -16.29 5.80 -25.94
C SER A 3 -17.25 6.17 -24.81
N ALA A 4 -17.76 5.18 -24.08
CA ALA A 4 -18.65 5.42 -22.95
C ALA A 4 -17.88 6.12 -21.82
N THR A 5 -18.36 7.28 -21.38
CA THR A 5 -17.75 8.04 -20.27
C THR A 5 -17.75 7.20 -19.00
N THR A 6 -16.58 7.05 -18.40
CA THR A 6 -16.39 6.33 -17.12
C THR A 6 -16.44 7.31 -15.97
N THR A 7 -17.22 7.02 -14.93
CA THR A 7 -17.26 7.81 -13.70
C THR A 7 -16.77 6.96 -12.53
N SER A 8 -15.85 7.50 -11.73
CA SER A 8 -15.32 6.80 -10.55
C SER A 8 -16.07 7.26 -9.29
N VAL A 9 -16.67 6.32 -8.56
CA VAL A 9 -17.45 6.55 -7.35
C VAL A 9 -16.75 5.91 -6.15
N LYS A 10 -16.56 6.67 -5.07
CA LYS A 10 -15.94 6.18 -3.83
C LYS A 10 -16.97 5.49 -2.95
N THR A 11 -16.61 4.34 -2.38
CA THR A 11 -17.43 3.57 -1.44
C THR A 11 -16.54 2.85 -0.42
N VAL A 12 -17.15 2.16 0.54
CA VAL A 12 -16.48 1.26 1.47
C VAL A 12 -16.68 -0.20 1.06
N CYS A 13 -15.71 -1.07 1.36
CA CYS A 13 -15.76 -2.50 1.06
C CYS A 13 -16.86 -3.18 1.90
N PRO A 14 -17.89 -3.77 1.27
CA PRO A 14 -18.99 -4.40 1.99
C PRO A 14 -18.65 -5.82 2.48
N TYR A 15 -17.41 -6.30 2.28
CA TYR A 15 -17.07 -7.70 2.48
C TYR A 15 -16.60 -8.02 3.90
N CYS A 16 -15.37 -7.66 4.25
CA CYS A 16 -14.75 -8.08 5.50
C CYS A 16 -15.08 -7.18 6.72
N GLY A 17 -15.83 -6.09 6.54
CA GLY A 17 -16.16 -5.15 7.62
C GLY A 17 -15.01 -4.28 8.13
N VAL A 18 -13.77 -4.50 7.66
CA VAL A 18 -12.58 -3.72 8.03
C VAL A 18 -12.70 -2.26 7.56
N GLY A 19 -13.52 -1.99 6.54
CA GLY A 19 -13.84 -0.65 6.06
C GLY A 19 -12.86 -0.10 5.01
N CYS A 20 -12.30 -0.97 4.16
CA CYS A 20 -11.41 -0.56 3.07
C CYS A 20 -12.13 0.40 2.11
N GLY A 21 -11.53 1.53 1.75
CA GLY A 21 -12.07 2.42 0.71
C GLY A 21 -11.90 1.81 -0.67
N MET A 22 -12.94 1.84 -1.48
CA MET A 22 -12.96 1.33 -2.85
C MET A 22 -13.44 2.41 -3.82
N ALA A 23 -12.85 2.43 -5.02
CA ALA A 23 -13.31 3.19 -6.16
C ALA A 23 -13.98 2.23 -7.16
N LEU A 24 -15.22 2.55 -7.52
CA LEU A 24 -16.01 1.85 -8.52
C LEU A 24 -16.00 2.69 -9.79
N ASP A 25 -15.45 2.16 -10.87
CA ASP A 25 -15.56 2.78 -12.19
C ASP A 25 -16.86 2.29 -12.84
N VAL A 26 -17.74 3.23 -13.19
CA VAL A 26 -19.09 2.99 -13.72
C VAL A 26 -19.19 3.51 -15.14
N GLN A 27 -19.70 2.68 -16.06
CA GLN A 27 -20.02 3.05 -17.45
C GLN A 27 -21.45 2.60 -17.77
N GLY A 28 -22.28 3.50 -18.29
CA GLY A 28 -23.67 3.16 -18.67
C GLY A 28 -24.50 2.57 -17.52
N GLY A 29 -24.27 3.04 -16.29
CA GLY A 29 -24.94 2.55 -15.08
C GLY A 29 -24.45 1.19 -14.56
N LYS A 30 -23.40 0.62 -15.13
CA LYS A 30 -22.81 -0.66 -14.69
C LYS A 30 -21.40 -0.45 -14.14
N VAL A 31 -21.08 -1.12 -13.03
CA VAL A 31 -19.71 -1.18 -12.50
C VAL A 31 -18.87 -2.02 -13.46
N VAL A 32 -17.84 -1.42 -14.04
CA VAL A 32 -16.91 -2.09 -14.99
C VAL A 32 -15.57 -2.41 -14.35
N LYS A 33 -15.21 -1.74 -13.25
CA LYS A 33 -13.99 -2.01 -12.49
C LYS A 33 -14.15 -1.62 -11.03
N VAL A 34 -13.57 -2.43 -10.15
CA VAL A 34 -13.47 -2.17 -8.71
C VAL A 34 -12.00 -2.11 -8.35
N SER A 35 -11.59 -1.09 -7.62
CA SER A 35 -10.22 -0.92 -7.16
C SER A 35 -10.18 -0.38 -5.72
N GLY A 36 -9.16 -0.75 -4.94
CA GLY A 36 -8.94 -0.14 -3.64
C GLY A 36 -8.45 1.30 -3.78
N ILE A 37 -8.97 2.21 -2.95
CA ILE A 37 -8.46 3.58 -2.85
C ILE A 37 -7.17 3.53 -2.04
N LYS A 38 -6.02 3.74 -2.72
CA LYS A 38 -4.69 3.66 -2.10
C LYS A 38 -4.48 4.65 -0.95
N THR A 39 -5.17 5.77 -0.95
CA THR A 39 -5.07 6.79 0.10
C THR A 39 -6.04 6.57 1.24
N HIS A 40 -6.93 5.58 1.17
CA HIS A 40 -7.92 5.37 2.22
C HIS A 40 -7.25 4.74 3.46
N PRO A 41 -7.45 5.28 4.68
CA PRO A 41 -6.70 4.89 5.87
C PRO A 41 -6.64 3.38 6.08
N THR A 42 -7.78 2.71 6.00
CA THR A 42 -7.92 1.27 6.25
C THR A 42 -7.07 0.38 5.36
N ASN A 43 -6.88 0.73 4.09
CA ASN A 43 -6.35 -0.16 3.05
C ASN A 43 -5.23 0.46 2.23
N PHE A 44 -4.57 1.49 2.77
CA PHE A 44 -3.16 1.85 2.56
C PHE A 44 -2.79 3.28 3.00
N GLY A 45 -3.77 4.10 3.41
CA GLY A 45 -3.50 5.44 3.96
C GLY A 45 -2.80 5.38 5.31
N ARG A 46 -3.19 4.44 6.20
CA ARG A 46 -2.69 4.40 7.58
C ARG A 46 -1.21 4.05 7.69
N LEU A 47 -0.67 3.26 6.75
CA LEU A 47 0.75 2.92 6.75
C LEU A 47 1.62 4.18 6.60
N ARG A 48 1.23 5.09 5.69
CA ARG A 48 1.93 6.37 5.48
C ARG A 48 1.61 7.39 6.58
N GLU A 49 0.35 7.47 7.02
CA GLU A 49 -0.05 8.36 8.14
C GLU A 49 0.70 8.02 9.43
N GLN A 50 1.03 6.74 9.65
CA GLN A 50 1.81 6.28 10.79
C GLN A 50 3.30 6.11 10.46
N GLY A 51 3.78 6.71 9.36
CA GLY A 51 5.14 6.54 8.86
C GLY A 51 6.22 6.85 9.90
N ALA A 52 6.06 7.93 10.65
CA ALA A 52 7.00 8.31 11.71
C ALA A 52 7.09 7.26 12.82
N LEU A 53 5.95 6.71 13.25
CA LEU A 53 5.89 5.66 14.26
C LEU A 53 6.47 4.34 13.74
N LEU A 54 6.11 3.97 12.51
CA LEU A 54 6.69 2.79 11.86
C LEU A 54 8.21 2.91 11.76
N TRP A 55 8.72 4.07 11.33
CA TRP A 55 10.15 4.33 11.26
C TRP A 55 10.82 4.18 12.63
N ALA A 56 10.25 4.73 13.70
CA ALA A 56 10.78 4.57 15.05
C ALA A 56 10.92 3.07 15.43
N TRP A 57 9.89 2.26 15.17
CA TRP A 57 9.95 0.82 15.41
C TRP A 57 11.00 0.12 14.54
N LEU A 58 11.17 0.52 13.27
CA LEU A 58 12.22 -0.03 12.41
C LEU A 58 13.61 0.24 12.99
N GLN A 59 13.84 1.42 13.57
CA GLN A 59 15.09 1.76 14.23
C GLN A 59 15.30 0.96 15.54
N GLU A 60 14.21 0.60 16.23
CA GLU A 60 14.23 -0.22 17.45
C GLU A 60 14.42 -1.73 17.21
N GLY A 61 14.49 -2.18 15.96
CA GLY A 61 14.68 -3.61 15.66
C GLY A 61 13.44 -4.34 15.16
N ALA A 62 12.33 -3.64 14.91
CA ALA A 62 11.09 -4.28 14.46
C ALA A 62 11.25 -5.07 13.15
N HIS A 63 10.43 -6.10 13.02
CA HIS A 63 10.30 -6.89 11.80
C HIS A 63 9.01 -6.50 11.07
N PHE A 64 9.07 -6.47 9.75
CA PHE A 64 7.97 -6.08 8.88
C PHE A 64 7.63 -7.24 7.93
N TYR A 65 6.37 -7.68 7.95
CA TYR A 65 5.91 -8.81 7.17
C TYR A 65 4.72 -8.40 6.30
N VAL A 66 4.72 -8.86 5.05
CA VAL A 66 3.62 -8.63 4.11
C VAL A 66 3.14 -9.95 3.58
N CYS A 67 1.85 -10.25 3.72
CA CYS A 67 1.22 -11.40 3.09
C CYS A 67 0.07 -10.97 2.18
N GLY A 68 -0.12 -11.64 1.04
CA GLY A 68 -1.29 -11.43 0.16
C GLY A 68 -0.95 -11.28 -1.32
N ASP A 69 -1.77 -10.54 -2.07
CA ASP A 69 -1.64 -10.42 -3.53
C ASP A 69 -0.28 -9.85 -3.96
N ALA A 70 0.50 -10.67 -4.68
CA ALA A 70 1.84 -10.31 -5.14
C ALA A 70 1.82 -9.16 -6.16
N GLY A 71 0.83 -9.17 -7.06
CA GLY A 71 0.78 -8.29 -8.22
C GLY A 71 0.45 -6.83 -7.90
N ARG A 72 -0.28 -6.58 -6.81
CA ARG A 72 -0.77 -5.25 -6.42
C ARG A 72 -0.40 -4.92 -4.99
N MET A 73 -0.83 -5.73 -4.02
CA MET A 73 -0.72 -5.34 -2.62
C MET A 73 0.74 -5.30 -2.16
N ALA A 74 1.51 -6.36 -2.41
CA ALA A 74 2.90 -6.42 -1.98
C ALA A 74 3.76 -5.35 -2.63
N ARG A 75 3.52 -5.05 -3.91
CA ARG A 75 4.17 -3.97 -4.64
C ARG A 75 3.84 -2.61 -4.03
N ASP A 76 2.57 -2.36 -3.72
CA ASP A 76 2.15 -1.11 -3.11
C ASP A 76 2.74 -0.96 -1.70
N VAL A 77 2.83 -2.05 -0.91
CA VAL A 77 3.36 -2.01 0.48
C VAL A 77 4.84 -1.65 0.40
N ASP A 78 5.57 -2.33 -0.47
CA ASP A 78 6.99 -2.08 -0.69
C ASP A 78 7.24 -0.63 -1.10
N ALA A 79 6.45 -0.10 -2.03
CA ALA A 79 6.55 1.30 -2.45
C ALA A 79 6.25 2.28 -1.32
N ALA A 80 5.21 2.03 -0.50
CA ALA A 80 4.88 2.86 0.64
C ALA A 80 5.97 2.81 1.73
N LEU A 81 6.51 1.61 2.00
CA LEU A 81 7.59 1.42 2.97
C LEU A 81 8.86 2.15 2.54
N ARG A 82 9.23 2.10 1.24
CA ARG A 82 10.34 2.90 0.69
C ARG A 82 10.14 4.39 0.93
N GLN A 83 8.95 4.91 0.68
CA GLN A 83 8.64 6.33 0.90
C GLN A 83 8.80 6.72 2.38
N ILE A 84 8.31 5.87 3.29
CA ILE A 84 8.44 6.09 4.75
C ILE A 84 9.92 6.15 5.16
N VAL A 85 10.74 5.23 4.63
CA VAL A 85 12.19 5.21 4.90
C VAL A 85 12.89 6.44 4.31
N GLN A 86 12.52 6.86 3.09
CA GLN A 86 13.06 8.08 2.48
C GLN A 86 12.72 9.31 3.33
N GLU A 87 11.45 9.49 3.68
CA GLU A 87 10.95 10.67 4.36
C GLU A 87 11.43 10.76 5.80
N HIS A 88 11.27 9.71 6.59
CA HIS A 88 11.58 9.73 8.02
C HIS A 88 13.02 9.33 8.33
N GLY A 89 13.67 8.57 7.44
CA GLY A 89 15.10 8.26 7.53
C GLY A 89 16.00 9.32 6.88
N ALA A 90 15.41 10.36 6.24
CA ALA A 90 16.13 11.35 5.44
C ALA A 90 17.08 10.72 4.42
N MET A 91 16.64 9.63 3.79
CA MET A 91 17.40 8.82 2.86
C MET A 91 17.07 9.17 1.40
N THR A 92 18.05 9.06 0.51
CA THR A 92 17.80 9.08 -0.93
C THR A 92 17.02 7.84 -1.37
N ALA A 93 16.49 7.87 -2.59
CA ALA A 93 15.72 6.74 -3.10
C ALA A 93 16.53 5.43 -3.19
N ASP A 94 17.81 5.54 -3.55
CA ASP A 94 18.73 4.41 -3.61
C ASP A 94 19.08 3.93 -2.20
N ALA A 95 19.38 4.83 -1.28
CA ALA A 95 19.69 4.47 0.11
C ALA A 95 18.50 3.78 0.81
N ALA A 96 17.27 4.23 0.57
CA ALA A 96 16.08 3.57 1.09
C ALA A 96 15.86 2.18 0.46
N THR A 97 16.24 2.02 -0.81
CA THR A 97 16.22 0.72 -1.48
C THR A 97 17.22 -0.24 -0.86
N ASP A 98 18.44 0.22 -0.63
CA ASP A 98 19.48 -0.54 0.04
C ASP A 98 19.10 -0.88 1.48
N TYR A 99 18.46 0.04 2.20
CA TYR A 99 17.96 -0.21 3.55
C TYR A 99 16.97 -1.38 3.60
N LEU A 100 15.98 -1.42 2.70
CA LEU A 100 15.04 -2.54 2.64
C LEU A 100 15.70 -3.85 2.17
N ALA A 101 16.72 -3.76 1.30
CA ALA A 101 17.52 -4.91 0.90
C ALA A 101 18.34 -5.47 2.07
N CYS A 102 18.93 -4.60 2.92
CA CYS A 102 19.57 -4.97 4.18
C CYS A 102 18.56 -5.65 5.11
N MET A 103 17.42 -5.02 5.36
CA MET A 103 16.36 -5.61 6.21
C MET A 103 15.91 -6.99 5.72
N SER A 104 15.83 -7.19 4.40
CA SER A 104 15.47 -8.48 3.82
C SER A 104 16.55 -9.54 4.08
N ARG A 105 17.83 -9.18 3.92
CA ARG A 105 18.97 -10.06 4.23
C ARG A 105 19.02 -10.41 5.72
N ASP A 106 18.70 -9.46 6.58
CA ASP A 106 18.67 -9.64 8.04
C ASP A 106 17.41 -10.38 8.52
N ARG A 107 16.52 -10.83 7.60
CA ARG A 107 15.23 -11.49 7.89
C ARG A 107 14.27 -10.62 8.72
N ARG A 108 14.45 -9.32 8.64
CA ARG A 108 13.59 -8.30 9.27
C ARG A 108 12.52 -7.76 8.34
N TYR A 109 12.65 -7.97 7.03
CA TYR A 109 11.59 -7.70 6.06
C TYR A 109 11.33 -8.95 5.21
N ALA A 110 10.11 -9.46 5.23
CA ALA A 110 9.73 -10.61 4.41
C ALA A 110 8.36 -10.43 3.77
N ARG A 111 8.20 -11.06 2.60
CA ARG A 111 6.97 -11.03 1.82
C ARG A 111 6.58 -12.47 1.49
N ASP A 112 5.38 -12.86 1.90
CA ASP A 112 4.77 -14.17 1.61
C ASP A 112 3.53 -13.95 0.76
N VAL A 113 3.73 -13.94 -0.55
CA VAL A 113 2.74 -13.41 -1.50
C VAL A 113 2.32 -14.47 -2.49
N TYR A 114 1.03 -14.50 -2.80
CA TYR A 114 0.40 -15.48 -3.69
C TYR A 114 -0.21 -14.80 -4.93
#